data_AF-A0AAV3NYK0-F1
#
_entry.id   AF-A0AAV3NYK0-F1
#
_cell.length_a   1.000
_cell.length_b   1.000
_cell.length_c   1.000
_cell.angle_alpha   90.00
_cell.angle_beta   90.00
_cell.angle_gamma   90.00
#
_symmetry.space_group_name_H-M   'P 1'
#
loop_
_entity.id
_entity.type
_entity.pdbx_description
1 polymer ?
#
loop_
_entity_poly.entity_id
_entity_poly.type
_entity_poly.pdbx_seq_one_letter_code
_entity_poly.pdbx_strand_id
1 'polypeptide(L)'
;MLSVAEERKMLTATHEDWANVVDILRDYEEASGQKINFGKCSVSFEKRTSLEVLHRVGALLHINEVPNQGKYLGLPSHIGKSKKEVFGFIHGRVDDKIKGWKGKLLSQAGREVMLKSITSSIQNYVMN
;
A
#
# COMPACT_ATOMS: atom_id res chain seq x y z
N MET A 1 -13.25 9.86 -18.10
CA MET A 1 -13.98 8.56 -18.01
C MET A 1 -13.05 7.45 -18.49
N LEU A 2 -12.11 7.05 -17.65
CA LEU A 2 -11.45 5.75 -17.71
C LEU A 2 -11.33 5.31 -16.25
N SER A 3 -12.38 4.63 -15.80
CA SER A 3 -12.41 3.97 -14.50
C SER A 3 -11.44 2.80 -14.61
N VAL A 4 -10.21 2.97 -14.14
CA VAL A 4 -9.38 1.81 -13.80
C VAL A 4 -9.94 1.30 -12.48
N ALA A 5 -11.01 0.50 -12.59
CA ALA A 5 -11.46 -0.34 -11.52
C ALA A 5 -10.27 -1.23 -11.14
N GLU A 6 -9.83 -1.14 -9.89
CA GLU A 6 -8.94 -2.12 -9.29
C GLU A 6 -9.61 -3.50 -9.42
N GLU A 7 -9.26 -4.27 -10.45
CA GLU A 7 -9.51 -5.71 -10.47
C GLU A 7 -8.60 -6.35 -9.43
N ARG A 8 -9.04 -6.28 -8.17
CA ARG A 8 -8.46 -7.02 -7.07
C ARG A 8 -8.89 -8.48 -7.20
N LYS A 9 -8.27 -9.21 -8.14
CA LYS A 9 -8.46 -10.65 -8.27
C LYS A 9 -7.73 -11.33 -7.11
N MET A 10 -8.44 -11.61 -6.02
CA MET A 10 -7.98 -12.48 -4.95
C MET A 10 -7.92 -13.92 -5.51
N LEU A 11 -6.80 -14.26 -6.14
CA LEU A 11 -6.50 -15.62 -6.56
C LEU A 11 -6.11 -16.41 -5.31
N THR A 12 -6.98 -17.32 -4.86
CA THR A 12 -6.57 -18.47 -4.05
C THR A 12 -5.72 -19.36 -4.93
N ALA A 13 -4.46 -18.99 -5.08
CA ALA A 13 -3.56 -19.55 -6.07
C ALA A 13 -2.90 -20.84 -5.55
N THR A 14 -3.15 -21.93 -6.26
CA THR A 14 -2.36 -23.17 -6.16
C THR A 14 -1.03 -22.95 -6.89
N HIS A 15 -0.03 -23.82 -6.70
CA HIS A 15 1.30 -23.64 -7.29
C HIS A 15 1.30 -23.36 -8.82
N GLU A 16 0.40 -24.01 -9.56
CA GLU A 16 0.26 -23.85 -11.01
C GLU A 16 -0.18 -22.44 -11.41
N ASP A 17 -0.96 -21.76 -10.57
CA ASP A 17 -1.47 -20.42 -10.85
C ASP A 17 -0.34 -19.38 -10.83
N TRP A 18 0.67 -19.54 -9.97
CA TRP A 18 1.80 -18.61 -9.88
C TRP A 18 2.77 -18.72 -11.05
N ALA A 19 2.98 -19.94 -11.58
CA ALA A 19 3.79 -20.14 -12.77
C ALA A 19 3.14 -19.45 -13.99
N ASN A 20 1.82 -19.61 -14.15
CA ASN A 20 1.06 -18.94 -15.20
C ASN A 20 1.16 -17.40 -15.09
N VAL A 21 1.13 -16.85 -13.87
CA VAL A 21 1.31 -15.41 -13.66
C VAL A 21 2.69 -14.95 -14.13
N VAL A 22 3.75 -15.72 -13.86
CA VAL A 22 5.10 -15.38 -14.33
C VAL A 22 5.19 -15.40 -15.85
N ASP A 23 4.59 -16.39 -16.49
CA ASP A 23 4.59 -16.47 -17.96
C ASP A 23 3.84 -15.27 -18.58
N ILE A 24 2.68 -14.89 -18.03
CA ILE A 24 1.94 -13.69 -18.48
C ILE A 24 2.78 -12.42 -18.31
N LEU A 25 3.49 -12.29 -17.19
CA LEU A 25 4.36 -11.14 -16.95
C LEU A 25 5.51 -11.10 -17.95
N ARG A 26 6.11 -12.25 -18.30
CA ARG A 26 7.15 -12.34 -19.33
C ARG A 26 6.61 -11.96 -20.71
N ASP A 27 5.45 -12.49 -21.08
CA ASP A 27 4.79 -12.17 -22.35
C ASP A 27 4.46 -10.67 -22.44
N TYR A 28 4.06 -10.05 -21.32
CA TYR A 28 3.87 -8.60 -21.24
C TYR A 28 5.18 -7.83 -21.44
N GLU A 29 6.29 -8.25 -20.84
CA GLU A 29 7.59 -7.60 -21.05
C GLU A 29 8.01 -7.65 -22.52
N GLU A 30 7.82 -8.79 -23.17
CA GLU A 30 8.16 -9.00 -24.58
C GLU A 30 7.27 -8.19 -25.51
N ALA A 31 5.95 -8.18 -25.27
CA ALA A 31 5.00 -7.48 -26.11
C ALA A 31 5.04 -5.95 -25.93
N SER A 32 5.28 -5.47 -24.70
CA SER A 32 5.31 -4.03 -24.40
C SER A 32 6.70 -3.40 -24.52
N GLY A 33 7.76 -4.21 -24.51
CA GLY A 33 9.14 -3.75 -24.41
C GLY A 33 9.51 -3.17 -23.03
N GLN A 34 8.63 -3.27 -22.04
CA GLN A 34 8.86 -2.77 -20.69
C GLN A 34 9.48 -3.86 -19.82
N LYS A 35 10.36 -3.47 -18.90
CA LYS A 35 10.92 -4.38 -17.89
C LYS A 35 10.22 -4.18 -16.55
N ILE A 36 9.75 -5.27 -15.97
CA ILE A 36 9.11 -5.29 -14.66
C ILE A 36 10.21 -5.16 -13.60
N ASN A 37 10.01 -4.21 -12.70
CA ASN A 37 10.91 -4.04 -11.57
C ASN A 37 10.43 -4.90 -10.39
N PHE A 38 10.87 -6.16 -10.35
CA PHE A 38 10.55 -7.09 -9.27
C PHE A 38 11.01 -6.59 -7.89
N GLY A 39 12.04 -5.73 -7.82
CA GLY A 39 12.46 -5.09 -6.58
C GLY A 39 11.46 -4.06 -6.01
N LYS A 40 10.52 -3.59 -6.84
CA LYS A 40 9.37 -2.76 -6.41
C LYS A 40 8.07 -3.56 -6.28
N CYS A 41 8.05 -4.81 -6.71
CA CYS A 41 6.91 -5.68 -6.56
C CYS A 41 6.85 -6.22 -5.13
N SER A 42 5.65 -6.44 -4.63
CA SER A 42 5.43 -7.09 -3.34
C SER A 42 4.26 -8.04 -3.47
N VAL A 43 4.39 -9.26 -2.94
CA VAL A 43 3.30 -10.21 -2.86
C VAL A 43 2.75 -10.21 -1.44
N SER A 44 1.42 -10.15 -1.31
CA SER A 44 0.74 -10.24 -0.02
C SER A 44 -0.08 -11.52 0.02
N PHE A 45 0.05 -12.27 1.11
CA PHE A 45 -0.68 -13.51 1.33
C PHE A 45 -1.71 -13.35 2.45
N GLU A 46 -2.71 -14.23 2.47
CA GLU A 46 -3.63 -14.28 3.60
C GLU A 46 -2.94 -14.81 4.85
N LYS A 47 -3.46 -14.47 6.03
CA LYS A 47 -2.93 -14.92 7.34
C LYS A 47 -2.87 -16.43 7.51
N ARG A 48 -3.55 -17.19 6.65
CA ARG A 48 -3.64 -18.66 6.69
C ARG A 48 -2.74 -19.36 5.68
N THR A 49 -1.97 -18.63 4.88
CA THR A 49 -1.06 -19.22 3.90
C THR A 49 0.17 -19.80 4.62
N SER A 50 0.59 -21.01 4.23
CA SER A 50 1.79 -21.64 4.80
C SER A 50 3.06 -20.89 4.38
N LEU A 51 4.05 -20.85 5.28
CA LEU A 51 5.36 -20.25 5.01
C LEU A 51 6.07 -20.91 3.83
N GLU A 52 5.81 -22.20 3.59
CA GLU A 52 6.37 -22.93 2.45
C GLU A 52 5.90 -22.36 1.10
N VAL A 53 4.61 -22.03 0.97
CA VAL A 53 4.08 -21.39 -0.25
C VAL A 53 4.66 -19.99 -0.40
N LEU A 54 4.82 -19.27 0.72
CA LEU A 54 5.36 -17.91 0.73
C LEU A 54 6.82 -17.88 0.22
N HIS A 55 7.68 -18.73 0.79
CA HIS A 55 9.08 -18.86 0.36
C HIS A 55 9.18 -19.29 -1.11
N ARG A 56 8.32 -20.21 -1.55
CA ARG A 56 8.35 -20.75 -2.91
C ARG A 56 7.93 -19.70 -3.95
N VAL A 57 6.91 -18.90 -3.66
CA VAL A 57 6.50 -17.79 -4.54
C VAL A 57 7.52 -16.65 -4.51
N GLY A 58 8.10 -16.35 -3.35
CA GLY A 58 9.20 -15.39 -3.24
C GLY A 58 10.41 -15.79 -4.10
N ALA A 59 10.78 -17.07 -4.08
CA ALA A 59 11.84 -17.61 -4.92
C ALA A 59 11.50 -17.57 -6.42
N LEU A 60 10.25 -17.88 -6.80
CA LEU A 60 9.80 -17.88 -8.20
C LEU A 60 9.76 -16.47 -8.81
N LEU A 61 9.41 -15.45 -8.03
CA LEU A 61 9.30 -14.06 -8.48
C LEU A 61 10.55 -13.21 -8.18
N HIS A 62 11.55 -13.77 -7.49
CA HIS A 62 12.70 -13.01 -6.95
C HIS A 62 12.28 -11.78 -6.11
N ILE A 63 11.15 -11.86 -5.42
CA ILE A 63 10.61 -10.78 -4.58
C ILE A 63 11.00 -11.06 -3.13
N ASN A 64 11.53 -10.04 -2.44
CA ASN A 64 11.75 -10.11 -1.01
C ASN A 64 10.41 -10.24 -0.28
N GLU A 65 10.33 -11.22 0.61
CA GLU A 65 9.19 -11.41 1.50
C GLU A 65 8.98 -10.14 2.33
N VAL A 66 7.85 -9.46 2.15
CA VAL A 66 7.53 -8.28 2.95
C VAL A 66 6.54 -8.70 4.03
N PRO A 67 6.99 -8.92 5.28
CA PRO A 67 6.12 -9.40 6.37
C PRO A 67 5.06 -8.39 6.78
N ASN A 68 5.22 -7.12 6.40
CA ASN A 68 4.21 -6.09 6.56
C ASN A 68 3.73 -5.62 5.19
N GLN A 69 2.44 -5.77 4.94
CA GLN A 69 1.76 -5.25 3.75
C GLN A 69 2.23 -3.81 3.53
N GLY A 70 2.95 -3.59 2.43
CA GLY A 70 3.75 -2.39 2.19
C GLY A 70 2.93 -1.10 2.18
N LYS A 71 3.57 0.01 1.79
CA LYS A 71 2.84 1.25 1.54
C LYS A 71 2.63 1.42 0.04
N TYR A 72 1.39 1.63 -0.38
CA TYR A 72 1.06 2.05 -1.73
C TYR A 72 0.67 3.53 -1.73
N LEU A 73 1.37 4.34 -2.52
CA LEU A 73 1.22 5.81 -2.50
C LEU A 73 1.34 6.44 -1.09
N GLY A 74 2.09 5.78 -0.21
CA GLY A 74 2.23 6.18 1.19
C GLY A 74 1.05 5.81 2.09
N LEU A 75 -0.02 5.19 1.59
CA LEU A 75 -1.08 4.57 2.38
C LEU A 75 -0.71 3.12 2.69
N PRO A 76 -1.11 2.55 3.85
CA PRO A 76 -0.92 1.13 4.09
C PRO A 76 -1.69 0.34 3.04
N SER A 77 -1.04 -0.59 2.34
CA SER A 77 -1.69 -1.48 1.37
C SER A 77 -2.75 -2.36 2.02
N HIS A 78 -2.70 -2.49 3.35
CA HIS A 78 -3.78 -3.01 4.17
C HIS A 78 -4.00 -2.12 5.37
N ILE A 79 -5.14 -1.44 5.34
CA ILE A 79 -5.72 -0.85 6.53
C ILE A 79 -6.64 -1.93 7.09
N GLY A 80 -6.36 -2.42 8.30
CA GLY A 80 -7.17 -3.49 8.89
C GLY A 80 -8.62 -3.07 9.08
N LYS A 81 -9.49 -4.03 9.41
CA LYS A 81 -10.94 -3.82 9.49
C LYS A 81 -11.37 -2.91 10.66
N SER A 82 -10.46 -2.54 11.55
CA SER A 82 -10.78 -1.76 12.74
C SER A 82 -10.68 -0.26 12.47
N LYS A 83 -11.72 0.49 12.87
CA LYS A 83 -11.70 1.96 12.83
C LYS A 83 -10.49 2.52 13.59
N LYS A 84 -10.08 1.86 14.68
CA LYS A 84 -8.95 2.25 15.52
C LYS A 84 -7.62 2.27 14.75
N GLU A 85 -7.37 1.30 13.89
CA GLU A 85 -6.15 1.26 13.07
C GLU A 85 -6.14 2.39 12.02
N VAL A 86 -7.29 2.64 11.38
CA VAL A 86 -7.45 3.73 10.40
C VAL A 86 -7.19 5.09 11.06
N PHE A 87 -7.83 5.33 12.21
CA PHE A 87 -7.66 6.58 12.94
C PHE A 87 -6.26 6.73 13.53
N GLY A 88 -5.64 5.63 14.00
CA GLY A 88 -4.26 5.65 14.47
C GLY A 88 -3.27 6.06 13.37
N PHE A 89 -3.47 5.56 12.15
CA PHE A 89 -2.68 5.96 10.99
C PHE A 89 -2.85 7.44 10.63
N ILE A 90 -4.10 7.92 10.58
CA ILE A 90 -4.40 9.34 10.31
C ILE A 90 -3.78 10.24 11.39
N HIS A 91 -3.93 9.86 12.66
CA HIS A 91 -3.36 10.60 13.79
C HIS A 91 -1.84 10.73 13.68
N GLY A 92 -1.13 9.62 13.42
CA GLY A 92 0.33 9.64 13.25
C GLY A 92 0.78 10.58 12.12
N ARG A 93 0.05 10.61 11.00
CA ARG A 93 0.36 11.54 9.89
C ARG A 93 0.12 12.99 10.25
N VAL A 94 -0.94 13.28 10.98
CA VAL A 94 -1.24 14.63 11.48
C VAL A 94 -0.11 15.08 12.42
N ASP A 95 0.31 14.22 13.35
CA ASP A 95 1.43 14.51 14.27
C ASP A 95 2.74 14.79 13.52
N ASP A 96 3.09 13.96 12.53
CA ASP A 96 4.31 14.15 11.75
C ASP A 96 4.29 15.47 10.97
N LYS A 97 3.13 15.88 10.46
CA LYS A 97 2.97 17.19 9.82
C LYS A 97 3.07 18.33 10.82
N ILE A 98 2.50 18.20 12.02
CA ILE A 98 2.53 19.27 13.03
C ILE A 98 3.93 19.44 13.63
N LYS A 99 4.65 18.35 13.91
CA LYS A 99 6.01 18.37 14.48
C LYS A 99 6.99 19.19 13.64
N GLY A 100 6.80 19.22 12.31
CA GLY A 100 7.63 20.02 11.40
C GLY A 100 7.37 21.53 11.44
N TRP A 101 6.32 22.00 12.12
CA TRP A 101 5.90 23.40 12.08
C TRP A 101 6.29 24.19 13.33
N LYS A 102 6.79 25.40 13.12
CA LYS A 102 7.08 26.38 14.19
C LYS A 102 5.78 27.00 14.73
N GLY A 103 5.03 26.24 15.52
CA GLY A 103 3.74 26.66 16.10
C GLY A 103 3.80 27.94 16.94
N LYS A 104 5.00 28.37 17.38
CA LYS A 104 5.21 29.63 18.12
C LYS A 104 4.92 30.89 17.32
N LEU A 105 4.86 30.83 15.99
CA LEU A 105 4.61 32.00 15.12
C LEU A 105 3.12 32.25 14.84
N LEU A 106 2.24 31.32 15.23
CA LEU A 106 0.81 31.40 14.95
C LEU A 106 0.02 31.82 16.19
N SER A 107 -0.95 32.71 15.97
CA SER A 107 -2.02 33.00 16.92
C SER A 107 -2.86 31.74 17.20
N GLN A 108 -3.63 31.74 18.29
CA GLN A 108 -4.51 30.61 18.63
C GLN A 108 -5.46 30.26 17.48
N ALA A 109 -6.11 31.26 16.89
CA ALA A 109 -6.99 31.08 15.73
C ALA A 109 -6.21 30.52 14.51
N GLY A 110 -5.00 31.01 14.26
CA GLY A 110 -4.15 30.50 13.18
C GLY A 110 -3.78 29.02 13.36
N ARG A 111 -3.50 28.58 14.59
CA ARG A 111 -3.24 27.17 14.90
C ARG A 111 -4.48 26.30 14.69
N GLU A 112 -5.65 26.77 15.08
CA GLU A 112 -6.89 26.03 14.89
C GLU A 112 -7.21 25.80 13.41
N VAL A 113 -7.11 26.85 12.59
CA VAL A 113 -7.33 26.77 11.14
C VAL A 113 -6.31 25.81 10.51
N MET A 114 -5.04 25.93 10.90
CA MET A 114 -3.99 25.04 10.42
C MET A 114 -4.30 23.57 10.75
N LEU A 115 -4.63 23.26 12.01
CA LEU A 115 -4.97 21.89 12.43
C LEU A 115 -6.16 21.32 11.65
N LYS A 116 -7.22 22.11 11.48
CA LYS A 116 -8.41 21.70 10.71
C LYS A 116 -8.06 21.42 9.25
N SER A 117 -7.26 22.29 8.62
CA SER A 117 -6.85 22.12 7.23
C SER A 117 -5.99 20.85 7.00
N ILE A 118 -5.01 20.61 7.88
CA ILE A 118 -4.13 19.43 7.80
C ILE A 118 -4.93 18.16 8.02
N THR A 119 -5.76 18.14 9.07
CA THR A 119 -6.57 16.97 9.39
C THR A 119 -7.54 16.63 8.26
N SER A 120 -8.25 17.63 7.75
CA SER A 120 -9.20 17.44 6.65
C SER A 120 -8.53 16.98 5.36
N SER A 121 -7.39 17.55 4.98
CA SER A 121 -6.67 17.14 3.77
C SER A 121 -6.15 15.68 3.85
N ILE A 122 -5.61 15.27 5.01
CA ILE A 122 -5.16 13.88 5.22
C ILE A 122 -6.36 12.93 5.23
N GLN A 123 -7.43 13.28 5.94
CA GLN A 123 -8.66 12.49 5.97
C GLN A 123 -9.23 12.26 4.57
N ASN A 124 -9.32 13.33 3.77
CA ASN A 124 -9.80 13.23 2.39
C ASN A 124 -8.89 12.36 1.53
N TYR A 125 -7.57 12.40 1.72
CA TYR A 125 -6.65 11.55 0.96
C TYR A 125 -6.71 10.06 1.36
N VAL A 126 -7.01 9.76 2.63
CA VAL A 126 -7.05 8.38 3.13
C VAL A 126 -8.40 7.72 2.88
N MET A 127 -9.48 8.49 2.77
CA MET A 127 -10.87 7.99 2.72
C MET A 127 -11.58 8.16 1.37
N ASN A 128 -11.05 8.96 0.44
CA ASN A 128 -11.53 9.02 -0.97
C ASN A 128 -10.72 8.10 -1.86
#